data_AF-A0A3M5WGL3-F1
#
_entry.id   AF-A0A3M5WGL3-F1
#
_cell.length_a   1.000
_cell.length_b   1.000
_cell.length_c   1.000
_cell.angle_alpha   90.00
_cell.angle_beta   90.00
_cell.angle_gamma   90.00
#
_symmetry.space_group_name_H-M   'P 1'
#
loop_
_entity.id
_entity.type
_entity.pdbx_description
1 polymer ?
#
loop_
_entity_poly.entity_id
_entity_poly.type
_entity_poly.pdbx_seq_one_letter_code
_entity_poly.pdbx_strand_id
1 'polypeptide(L)'
;MSTKVTVLNSYIEPKEIANTLRNHGVVVANLCTRPGAKELREEITIVLKCRESHDERLALYELDIWVDDDLPTWLNVFFSPIYEFDYRNSQALVTRAMRAWDLDDQPAVFIYSE
;
A
#
# COMPACT_ATOMS: atom_id res chain seq x y z
N MET A 1 -6.34 -9.28 -14.65
CA MET A 1 -5.39 -9.71 -13.60
C MET A 1 -6.13 -9.62 -12.27
N SER A 2 -5.94 -10.58 -11.37
CA SER A 2 -6.43 -10.48 -9.98
C SER A 2 -5.63 -9.38 -9.28
N THR A 3 -6.31 -8.45 -8.62
CA THR A 3 -5.65 -7.37 -7.86
C THR A 3 -5.10 -7.95 -6.58
N LYS A 4 -3.86 -7.60 -6.25
CA LYS A 4 -3.23 -8.05 -5.00
C LYS A 4 -2.92 -6.86 -4.11
N VAL A 5 -3.26 -7.00 -2.83
CA VAL A 5 -2.87 -6.03 -1.80
C VAL A 5 -1.75 -6.65 -0.99
N THR A 6 -0.62 -5.96 -0.89
CA THR A 6 0.47 -6.40 -0.01
C THR A 6 0.51 -5.52 1.22
N VAL A 7 0.34 -6.11 2.40
CA VAL A 7 0.51 -5.44 3.68
C VAL A 7 1.94 -5.65 4.15
N LEU A 8 2.61 -4.54 4.46
CA LEU A 8 4.00 -4.50 4.92
C LEU A 8 4.04 -3.91 6.32
N ASN A 9 4.22 -4.78 7.32
CA ASN A 9 4.22 -4.46 8.74
C ASN A 9 5.63 -4.53 9.35
N SER A 10 6.63 -4.06 8.63
CA SER A 10 8.02 -3.97 9.09
C SER A 10 8.78 -2.92 8.29
N TYR A 11 10.01 -2.61 8.69
CA TYR A 11 10.87 -1.74 7.90
C TYR A 11 11.19 -2.41 6.56
N ILE A 12 10.71 -1.83 5.45
CA ILE A 12 10.89 -2.36 4.09
C ILE A 12 11.51 -1.28 3.20
N GLU A 13 12.59 -1.59 2.50
CA GLU A 13 13.26 -0.64 1.60
C GLU A 13 12.33 -0.07 0.51
N PRO A 14 12.47 1.19 0.08
CA PRO A 14 11.64 1.77 -0.98
C PRO A 14 11.67 0.96 -2.28
N LYS A 15 12.81 0.31 -2.57
CA LYS A 15 12.97 -0.57 -3.72
C LYS A 15 12.11 -1.83 -3.66
N GLU A 16 11.93 -2.38 -2.47
CA GLU A 16 11.06 -3.54 -2.27
C GLU A 16 9.59 -3.14 -2.40
N ILE A 17 9.19 -1.97 -1.89
CA ILE A 17 7.86 -1.40 -2.11
C ILE A 17 7.59 -1.17 -3.60
N ALA A 18 8.54 -0.57 -4.32
CA ALA A 18 8.47 -0.34 -5.76
C ALA A 18 8.29 -1.65 -6.56
N ASN A 19 9.08 -2.68 -6.25
CA ASN A 19 8.96 -3.98 -6.91
C ASN A 19 7.61 -4.64 -6.62
N THR A 20 7.13 -4.53 -5.38
CA THR A 20 5.82 -5.06 -4.98
C THR A 20 4.68 -4.36 -5.72
N LEU A 21 4.73 -3.03 -5.83
CA LEU A 21 3.75 -2.24 -6.59
C LEU A 21 3.65 -2.65 -8.06
N ARG A 22 4.80 -2.96 -8.71
CA ARG A 22 4.80 -3.44 -10.10
C ARG A 22 4.10 -4.79 -10.26
N ASN A 23 4.19 -5.65 -9.26
CA ASN A 23 3.68 -7.02 -9.34
C ASN A 23 2.24 -7.17 -8.83
N HIS A 24 1.86 -6.40 -7.81
CA HIS A 24 0.64 -6.63 -7.05
C HIS A 24 -0.42 -5.54 -7.24
N GLY A 25 -0.02 -4.30 -7.53
CA GLY A 25 -0.94 -3.18 -7.81
C GLY A 25 -1.21 -2.30 -6.59
N VAL A 26 -1.33 -2.87 -5.38
CA VAL A 26 -1.59 -2.11 -4.15
C VAL A 26 -0.62 -2.53 -3.04
N VAL A 27 -0.04 -1.55 -2.34
CA VAL A 27 0.80 -1.78 -1.15
C VAL A 27 0.29 -0.94 0.01
N VAL A 28 0.08 -1.58 1.15
CA VAL A 28 -0.25 -0.96 2.43
C VAL A 28 1.00 -1.04 3.29
N ALA A 29 1.61 0.11 3.59
CA ALA A 29 2.79 0.19 4.44
C ALA A 29 2.42 0.75 5.82
N ASN A 30 2.70 -0.02 6.87
CA ASN A 30 2.64 0.48 8.23
C ASN A 30 3.93 1.25 8.53
N LEU A 31 3.85 2.59 8.56
CA LEU A 31 5.02 3.48 8.69
C LEU A 31 5.36 3.87 10.14
N CYS A 32 4.84 3.17 11.15
CA CYS A 32 5.21 3.43 12.56
C CYS A 32 6.74 3.43 12.81
N THR A 33 7.55 2.88 11.89
CA THR A 33 9.01 2.78 12.00
C THR A 33 9.81 3.58 10.95
N ARG A 34 9.22 4.51 10.19
CA ARG A 34 9.90 5.19 9.06
C ARG A 34 9.73 6.72 9.02
N PRO A 35 10.62 7.44 8.27
CA PRO A 35 10.40 8.84 7.91
C PRO A 35 9.07 9.01 7.16
N GLY A 36 8.56 10.24 7.14
CA GLY A 36 7.21 10.58 6.68
C GLY A 36 6.81 9.96 5.35
N ALA A 37 5.50 9.74 5.20
CA ALA A 37 4.86 9.17 4.02
C ALA A 37 5.28 9.82 2.70
N LYS A 38 5.54 11.12 2.74
CA LYS A 38 5.89 11.94 1.59
C LYS A 38 7.31 11.64 1.09
N GLU A 39 8.30 11.62 1.97
CA GLU A 39 9.68 11.27 1.64
C GLU A 39 9.73 9.86 1.04
N LEU A 40 8.99 8.93 1.65
CA LEU A 40 8.90 7.56 1.14
C LEU A 40 8.31 7.49 -0.27
N ARG A 41 7.27 8.26 -0.56
CA ARG A 41 6.67 8.33 -1.90
C ARG A 41 7.68 8.85 -2.93
N GLU A 42 8.45 9.87 -2.60
CA GLU A 42 9.48 10.44 -3.48
C GLU A 42 10.54 9.39 -3.79
N GLU A 43 11.03 8.67 -2.78
CA GLU A 43 12.00 7.57 -2.94
C GLU A 43 11.46 6.44 -3.83
N ILE A 44 10.21 5.99 -3.60
CA ILE A 44 9.58 4.94 -4.41
C ILE A 44 9.43 5.41 -5.87
N THR A 45 9.04 6.67 -6.08
CA THR A 45 8.87 7.26 -7.42
C THR A 45 10.19 7.26 -8.20
N ILE A 46 11.30 7.66 -7.55
CA ILE A 46 12.65 7.62 -8.11
C ILE A 46 13.02 6.18 -8.51
N VAL A 47 12.79 5.20 -7.62
CA VAL A 47 13.15 3.79 -7.87
C VAL A 47 12.29 3.17 -8.97
N LEU A 48 11.01 3.52 -9.04
CA LEU A 48 10.12 3.04 -10.09
C LEU A 48 10.52 3.55 -11.48
N LYS A 49 11.36 4.59 -11.56
CA LYS A 49 11.67 5.34 -12.78
C LYS A 49 10.40 5.85 -13.48
N CYS A 50 9.31 6.04 -12.73
CA CYS A 50 8.11 6.66 -13.25
C CYS A 50 8.48 8.06 -13.74
N ARG A 51 8.25 8.34 -15.02
CA ARG A 51 8.36 9.69 -15.55
C ARG A 51 7.20 10.51 -14.98
N GLU A 52 7.40 11.80 -14.74
CA GLU A 52 6.32 12.72 -14.28
C GLU A 52 5.17 12.92 -15.30
N SER A 53 5.09 12.10 -16.36
CA SER A 53 3.89 11.97 -17.18
C SER A 53 2.71 11.55 -16.31
N HIS A 54 1.55 12.16 -16.54
CA HIS A 54 0.34 11.97 -15.71
C HIS A 54 -0.05 10.49 -15.54
N ASP A 55 0.24 9.64 -16.52
CA ASP A 55 -0.17 8.23 -16.56
C ASP A 55 0.73 7.27 -15.76
N GLU A 56 1.90 7.72 -15.27
CA GLU A 56 2.82 6.88 -14.49
C GLU A 56 2.88 7.27 -13.00
N ARG A 57 2.01 8.18 -12.55
CA ARG A 57 2.08 8.72 -11.20
C ARG A 57 1.68 7.69 -10.16
N LEU A 58 2.61 7.41 -9.24
CA LEU A 58 2.33 6.70 -8.01
C LEU A 58 1.33 7.53 -7.17
N ALA A 59 0.16 6.95 -6.90
CA ALA A 59 -0.80 7.57 -6.00
C ALA A 59 -0.51 7.12 -4.57
N LEU A 60 -0.33 8.10 -3.68
CA LEU A 60 -0.24 7.90 -2.23
C LEU A 60 -1.54 8.42 -1.63
N TYR A 61 -2.21 7.57 -0.87
CA TYR A 61 -3.34 7.96 -0.04
C TYR A 61 -3.06 7.56 1.40
N GLU A 62 -3.36 8.48 2.31
CA GLU A 62 -3.57 8.18 3.72
C GLU A 62 -5.04 7.79 3.85
N LEU A 63 -5.30 6.53 4.17
CA LEU A 63 -6.67 6.03 4.34
C LEU A 63 -6.92 5.74 5.82
N ASP A 64 -8.00 6.32 6.34
CA ASP A 64 -8.54 5.91 7.63
C ASP A 64 -9.18 4.53 7.49
N ILE A 65 -8.48 3.51 7.98
CA ILE A 65 -8.94 2.13 7.95
C ILE A 65 -9.25 1.71 9.38
N TRP A 66 -10.52 1.36 9.60
CA TRP A 66 -11.00 0.82 10.85
C TRP A 66 -10.94 -0.71 10.78
N VAL A 67 -10.12 -1.32 11.61
CA VAL A 67 -10.08 -2.78 11.82
C VAL A 67 -10.63 -3.03 13.22
N ASP A 68 -11.81 -3.66 13.28
CA ASP A 68 -12.48 -4.16 14.49
C ASP A 68 -12.35 -3.28 15.76
N ASP A 69 -12.77 -2.01 15.64
CA ASP A 69 -12.84 -0.99 16.70
C ASP A 69 -11.52 -0.52 17.31
N ASP A 70 -10.37 -1.03 16.87
CA ASP A 70 -9.05 -0.50 17.25
C ASP A 70 -8.67 0.74 16.41
N LEU A 71 -8.00 1.69 17.08
CA LEU A 71 -7.62 3.01 16.54
C LEU A 71 -6.99 2.89 15.15
N PRO A 72 -7.29 3.84 14.23
CA PRO A 72 -6.76 3.78 12.88
C PRO A 72 -5.24 3.76 12.96
N THR A 73 -4.65 2.66 12.51
CA THR A 73 -3.23 2.66 12.16
C THR A 73 -3.12 3.61 10.97
N TRP A 74 -2.28 4.63 11.07
CA TRP A 74 -2.06 5.55 9.95
C TRP A 74 -1.31 4.78 8.85
N LEU A 75 -2.07 4.16 7.97
CA LEU A 75 -1.56 3.28 6.95
C LEU A 75 -1.35 4.07 5.67
N ASN A 76 -0.13 3.96 5.14
CA ASN A 76 0.21 4.60 3.89
C ASN A 76 -0.07 3.63 2.76
N VAL A 77 -1.04 4.00 1.92
CA VAL A 77 -1.50 3.14 0.84
C VAL A 77 -0.97 3.68 -0.48
N PHE A 78 -0.19 2.86 -1.16
CA PHE A 78 0.38 3.13 -2.46
C PHE A 78 -0.37 2.35 -3.52
N PHE A 79 -0.77 3.03 -4.58
CA PHE A 79 -1.40 2.43 -5.74
C PHE A 79 -0.49 2.58 -6.96
N SER A 80 -0.26 1.46 -7.62
CA SER A 80 0.50 1.37 -8.86
C SER A 80 -0.36 1.88 -10.04
N PRO A 81 0.24 2.42 -11.11
CA PRO A 81 -0.50 2.84 -12.31
C PRO A 81 -1.31 1.72 -12.99
N ILE A 82 -0.99 0.45 -12.71
CA ILE A 82 -1.74 -0.71 -13.24
C ILE A 82 -3.07 -0.96 -12.50
N TYR A 83 -3.33 -0.23 -11.41
CA TYR A 83 -4.56 -0.33 -10.64
C TYR A 83 -5.39 0.94 -10.84
N GLU A 84 -6.63 0.78 -11.29
CA GLU A 84 -7.57 1.88 -11.44
C GLU A 84 -8.14 2.27 -10.07
N PHE A 85 -7.68 3.39 -9.54
CA PHE A 85 -8.12 3.88 -8.24
C PHE A 85 -9.56 4.42 -8.29
N ASP A 86 -10.45 3.76 -7.58
CA ASP A 86 -11.75 4.29 -7.16
C ASP A 86 -11.79 4.38 -5.62
N TYR A 87 -12.13 5.54 -5.06
CA TYR A 87 -12.03 5.77 -3.61
C TYR A 87 -12.78 4.72 -2.79
N ARG A 88 -14.04 4.44 -3.15
CA ARG A 88 -14.91 3.53 -2.39
C ARG A 88 -14.45 2.08 -2.51
N ASN A 89 -14.16 1.64 -3.73
CA ASN A 89 -13.73 0.27 -4.00
C ASN A 89 -12.33 -0.01 -3.45
N SER A 90 -11.41 0.95 -3.58
CA SER A 90 -10.04 0.83 -3.08
C SER A 90 -9.99 0.81 -1.56
N GLN A 91 -10.78 1.67 -0.90
CA GLN A 91 -10.90 1.63 0.55
C GLN A 91 -11.47 0.28 1.00
N ALA A 92 -12.56 -0.19 0.37
CA ALA A 92 -13.16 -1.47 0.72
C ALA A 92 -12.20 -2.67 0.49
N LEU A 93 -11.42 -2.65 -0.60
CA LEU A 93 -10.40 -3.65 -0.89
C LEU A 93 -9.31 -3.68 0.18
N VAL A 94 -8.77 -2.50 0.51
CA VAL A 94 -7.72 -2.37 1.54
C VAL A 94 -8.26 -2.78 2.91
N THR A 95 -9.49 -2.41 3.27
CA THR A 95 -10.11 -2.85 4.53
C THR A 95 -10.23 -4.37 4.61
N ARG A 96 -10.63 -5.05 3.52
CA ARG A 96 -10.70 -6.53 3.50
C ARG A 96 -9.31 -7.16 3.63
N ALA A 97 -8.31 -6.61 2.96
CA ALA A 97 -6.92 -7.06 3.08
C ALA A 97 -6.38 -6.90 4.51
N MET A 98 -6.66 -5.76 5.15
CA MET A 98 -6.25 -5.50 6.53
C MET A 98 -6.95 -6.41 7.54
N ARG A 99 -8.24 -6.71 7.37
CA ARG A 99 -8.95 -7.70 8.20
C ARG A 99 -8.37 -9.10 8.03
N ALA A 100 -8.07 -9.50 6.79
CA ALA A 100 -7.48 -10.81 6.53
C ALA A 100 -6.07 -10.92 7.13
N TRP A 101 -5.29 -9.84 7.08
CA TRP A 101 -3.98 -9.74 7.72
C TRP A 101 -4.06 -9.81 9.25
N ASP A 102 -5.05 -9.14 9.86
CA ASP A 102 -5.28 -9.18 11.30
C ASP A 102 -5.68 -10.59 11.77
N LEU A 103 -6.58 -11.25 11.04
CA LEU A 103 -6.96 -12.65 11.28
C LEU A 103 -5.79 -13.65 11.15
N ASP A 104 -4.71 -13.26 10.47
CA ASP A 104 -3.50 -14.08 10.28
C ASP A 104 -2.40 -13.78 11.33
N ASP A 105 -2.75 -13.15 12.45
CA ASP A 105 -1.82 -12.75 13.53
C ASP A 105 -0.76 -11.73 13.07
N GLN A 106 -1.19 -10.82 12.19
CA GLN A 106 -0.45 -9.61 11.82
C GLN A 106 1.01 -9.84 11.32
N PRO A 107 1.24 -10.74 10.35
CA PRO A 107 2.58 -11.07 9.90
C PRO A 107 3.28 -9.85 9.28
N ALA A 108 4.62 -9.86 9.30
CA ALA A 108 5.44 -8.76 8.78
C ALA A 108 5.21 -8.47 7.28
N VAL A 109 4.83 -9.49 6.51
CA VAL A 109 4.48 -9.40 5.09
C VAL A 109 3.25 -10.27 4.85
N PHE A 110 2.21 -9.72 4.21
CA PHE A 110 0.99 -10.43 3.88
C PHE A 110 0.51 -10.09 2.48
N ILE A 111 0.06 -11.09 1.73
CA ILE A 111 -0.46 -10.92 0.36
C ILE A 111 -1.91 -11.34 0.33
N TYR A 112 -2.80 -10.38 0.12
CA TYR A 112 -4.21 -10.59 -0.14
C TYR A 112 -4.46 -10.61 -1.65
N SER A 113 -5.27 -11.55 -2.14
CA SER A 113 -5.65 -11.66 -3.55
C SER A 113 -7.16 -11.85 -3.69
N GLU A 114 -7.78 -11.12 -4.63
CA GLU A 114 -9.18 -11.29 -5.06
C GLU A 114 -9.30 -11.56 -6.56
#